data_AF-A0A1F8PT79-F1
#
_entry.id   AF-A0A1F8PT79-F1
#
_cell.length_a   1.000
_cell.length_b   1.000
_cell.length_c   1.000
_cell.angle_alpha   90.00
_cell.angle_beta   90.00
_cell.angle_gamma   90.00
#
_symmetry.space_group_name_H-M   'P 1'
#
loop_
_entity.id
_entity.type
_entity.pdbx_description
1 polymer ?
#
loop_
_entity_poly.entity_id
_entity_poly.type
_entity_poly.pdbx_seq_one_letter_code
_entity_poly.pdbx_strand_id
1 'polypeptide(L)'
;MQCRSHAAQLGRNYDELKRENFEVLLILGEPIEKARKYAESLHLSFPVLADPERKVYHLYGLKKVLLQRTASVIIDCNGTIQYFKKTTNPLVWLKESREVLEFIRSMAKAC
;
A
#
# COMPACT_ATOMS: atom_id res chain seq x y z
N MET A 1 -11.74 9.08 4.56
CA MET A 1 -10.76 9.35 5.65
C MET A 1 -9.87 8.16 5.99
N GLN A 2 -10.38 6.93 6.03
CA GLN A 2 -9.61 5.74 6.45
C GLN A 2 -8.38 5.42 5.57
N CYS A 3 -8.49 5.45 4.22
CA CYS A 3 -7.33 5.22 3.33
C CYS A 3 -6.22 6.27 3.54
N ARG A 4 -6.61 7.51 3.87
CA ARG A 4 -5.71 8.61 4.20
C ARG A 4 -5.00 8.36 5.53
N SER A 5 -5.71 7.85 6.53
CA SER A 5 -5.12 7.44 7.82
C SER A 5 -4.14 6.28 7.65
N HIS A 6 -4.46 5.29 6.81
CA HIS A 6 -3.55 4.16 6.54
C HIS A 6 -2.28 4.61 5.81
N ALA A 7 -2.41 5.42 4.75
CA ALA A 7 -1.25 5.99 4.06
C ALA A 7 -0.37 6.83 5.01
N ALA A 8 -0.98 7.63 5.89
CA ALA A 8 -0.25 8.39 6.89
C ALA A 8 0.46 7.49 7.93
N GLN A 9 -0.13 6.35 8.30
CA GLN A 9 0.52 5.36 9.17
C GLN A 9 1.73 4.73 8.50
N LEU A 10 1.60 4.31 7.24
CA LEU A 10 2.74 3.83 6.46
C LEU A 10 3.84 4.89 6.41
N GLY A 11 3.48 6.17 6.25
CA GLY A 11 4.43 7.29 6.26
C GLY A 11 5.22 7.38 7.56
N ARG A 12 4.55 7.24 8.70
CA ARG A 12 5.21 7.25 10.02
C ARG A 12 6.10 6.03 10.27
N ASN A 13 5.76 4.89 9.69
CA ASN A 13 6.49 3.64 9.87
C ASN A 13 7.55 3.41 8.77
N TYR A 14 7.65 4.31 7.78
CA TYR A 14 8.46 4.07 6.58
C TYR A 14 9.94 3.92 6.89
N ASP A 15 10.49 4.73 7.80
CA ASP A 15 11.89 4.61 8.21
C ASP A 15 12.17 3.26 8.88
N GLU A 16 11.20 2.70 9.60
CA GLU A 16 11.30 1.37 10.18
C GLU A 16 11.26 0.29 9.10
N LEU A 17 10.30 0.38 8.17
CA LEU A 17 10.22 -0.52 7.01
C LEU A 17 11.51 -0.51 6.20
N LYS A 18 12.11 0.66 5.98
CA LYS A 18 13.40 0.80 5.29
C LYS A 18 14.55 0.12 6.02
N ARG A 19 14.59 0.19 7.35
CA ARG A 19 15.60 -0.51 8.16
C ARG A 19 15.49 -2.03 8.07
N GLU A 20 14.30 -2.53 7.77
CA GLU A 20 14.03 -3.95 7.53
C GLU A 20 14.22 -4.34 6.04
N ASN A 21 14.82 -3.49 5.22
CA ASN A 21 15.01 -3.65 3.76
C ASN A 21 13.70 -3.68 2.93
N PHE A 22 12.63 -3.03 3.39
CA PHE A 22 11.40 -2.86 2.62
C PHE A 22 11.27 -1.47 2.01
N GLU A 23 10.76 -1.44 0.78
CA GLU A 23 10.30 -0.23 0.11
C GLU A 23 8.78 -0.21 0.04
N VAL A 24 8.19 0.99 0.03
CA VAL A 24 6.73 1.17 -0.01
C VAL A 24 6.35 1.86 -1.32
N LEU A 25 5.36 1.32 -2.02
CA LEU A 25 4.72 1.96 -3.16
C LEU A 25 3.22 2.07 -2.92
N LEU A 26 2.69 3.29 -2.90
CA LEU A 26 1.25 3.51 -2.81
C LEU A 26 0.66 3.73 -4.21
N ILE A 27 -0.42 3.03 -4.54
CA ILE A 27 -1.07 3.13 -5.86
C ILE A 27 -2.48 3.71 -5.73
N LEU A 28 -2.71 4.86 -6.34
CA LEU A 28 -3.99 5.57 -6.33
C LEU A 28 -4.65 5.50 -7.70
N GLY A 29 -5.92 5.13 -7.75
CA GLY A 29 -6.73 5.16 -8.98
C GLY A 29 -7.14 6.57 -9.44
N GLU A 30 -6.38 7.60 -9.05
CA GLU A 30 -6.65 9.01 -9.35
C GLU A 30 -5.63 9.55 -10.37
N PRO A 31 -5.96 10.63 -11.11
CA PRO A 31 -5.01 11.35 -11.96
C PRO A 31 -3.77 11.86 -11.21
N ILE A 32 -2.69 12.11 -11.96
CA ILE A 32 -1.38 12.47 -11.43
C ILE A 32 -1.41 13.71 -10.53
N GLU A 33 -2.20 14.74 -10.87
CA GLU A 33 -2.31 15.97 -10.09
C GLU A 33 -2.91 15.72 -8.71
N LYS A 34 -3.90 14.82 -8.63
CA LYS A 34 -4.52 14.44 -7.36
C LYS A 34 -3.63 13.51 -6.55
N ALA A 35 -2.95 12.56 -7.19
CA ALA A 35 -1.98 11.70 -6.52
C ALA A 35 -0.83 12.51 -5.91
N ARG A 36 -0.31 13.50 -6.64
CA ARG A 36 0.71 14.43 -6.16
C ARG A 36 0.23 15.23 -4.94
N LYS A 37 -0.93 15.89 -5.05
CA LYS A 37 -1.54 16.62 -3.91
C LYS A 37 -1.77 15.71 -2.70
N TYR A 38 -2.16 14.45 -2.94
CA TYR A 38 -2.36 13.47 -1.88
C TYR A 38 -1.06 13.19 -1.13
N ALA A 39 0.03 12.90 -1.86
CA ALA A 39 1.35 12.65 -1.29
C ALA A 39 1.88 13.86 -0.50
N GLU A 40 1.83 15.05 -1.11
CA GLU A 40 2.26 16.32 -0.50
C GLU A 40 1.48 16.60 0.79
N SER A 41 0.15 16.50 0.76
CA SER A 41 -0.71 16.78 1.91
C SER A 41 -0.55 15.82 3.10
N LEU A 42 0.13 14.69 2.87
CA LEU A 42 0.42 13.69 3.89
C LEU A 42 1.91 13.63 4.24
N HIS A 43 2.75 14.46 3.58
CA HIS A 43 4.20 14.43 3.72
C HIS A 43 4.78 13.02 3.54
N LEU A 44 4.28 12.27 2.56
CA LEU A 44 4.75 10.90 2.29
C LEU A 44 6.15 10.95 1.69
N SER A 45 7.08 10.22 2.29
CA SER A 45 8.48 10.09 1.87
C SER A 45 8.73 8.89 0.94
N PHE A 46 7.68 8.13 0.62
CA PHE A 46 7.71 7.04 -0.34
C PHE A 46 6.95 7.37 -1.64
N PRO A 47 7.27 6.69 -2.76
CA PRO A 47 6.62 6.92 -4.04
C PRO A 47 5.10 6.67 -4.03
N VAL A 48 4.37 7.50 -4.78
CA VAL A 48 2.94 7.33 -5.05
C VAL A 48 2.70 7.25 -6.56
N LEU A 49 2.17 6.12 -7.02
CA LEU A 49 1.80 5.89 -8.42
C LEU A 49 0.36 6.31 -8.68
N ALA A 50 0.15 7.10 -9.73
CA ALA A 50 -1.16 7.40 -10.29
C ALA A 50 -1.55 6.32 -11.32
N ASP A 51 -2.68 5.66 -11.12
CA ASP A 51 -3.24 4.62 -12.01
C ASP A 51 -4.67 4.99 -12.44
N PRO A 52 -4.87 6.10 -13.19
CA PRO A 52 -6.20 6.59 -13.56
C PRO A 52 -6.98 5.59 -14.42
N GLU A 53 -6.28 4.81 -15.24
CA GLU A 53 -6.85 3.74 -16.07
C GLU A 53 -7.03 2.43 -15.32
N ARG A 54 -6.61 2.35 -14.05
CA ARG A 54 -6.77 1.19 -13.16
C ARG A 54 -6.11 -0.08 -13.69
N LYS A 55 -5.08 0.06 -14.52
CA LYS A 55 -4.36 -1.06 -15.14
C LYS A 55 -3.75 -1.96 -14.07
N VAL A 56 -3.13 -1.37 -13.04
CA VAL A 56 -2.57 -2.15 -11.93
C VAL A 56 -3.68 -2.79 -11.10
N TYR A 57 -4.75 -2.05 -10.79
CA TYR A 57 -5.89 -2.61 -10.08
C TYR A 57 -6.47 -3.83 -10.80
N HIS A 58 -6.56 -3.79 -12.13
CA HIS A 58 -7.03 -4.92 -12.94
C HIS A 58 -6.09 -6.14 -12.87
N LEU A 59 -4.78 -5.93 -12.96
CA LEU A 59 -3.77 -7.01 -12.83
C LEU A 59 -3.88 -7.74 -11.48
N TYR A 60 -4.15 -6.99 -10.40
CA TYR A 60 -4.32 -7.55 -9.05
C TYR A 60 -5.76 -8.01 -8.76
N GLY A 61 -6.66 -7.99 -9.75
CA GLY A 61 -8.05 -8.44 -9.60
C GLY A 61 -8.89 -7.54 -8.67
N LEU A 62 -8.53 -6.27 -8.52
CA LEU A 62 -9.20 -5.26 -7.69
C LEU A 62 -10.33 -4.55 -8.46
N LYS A 63 -11.23 -5.35 -9.04
CA LYS A 63 -12.37 -4.84 -9.80
C LYS A 63 -13.31 -4.04 -8.88
N LYS A 64 -13.86 -2.95 -9.43
CA LYS A 64 -14.93 -2.19 -8.79
C LYS A 64 -16.26 -2.90 -9.05
N VAL A 65 -16.74 -3.67 -8.08
CA VAL A 65 -18.05 -4.33 -8.11
C VAL A 65 -18.84 -3.73 -6.96
N LEU A 66 -19.64 -2.70 -7.25
CA LEU A 66 -20.32 -1.81 -6.30
C LEU A 66 -19.39 -0.88 -5.48
N LEU A 67 -18.43 -1.45 -4.74
CA LEU A 67 -17.42 -0.72 -3.97
C LEU A 67 -16.02 -0.94 -4.53
N GLN A 68 -15.14 0.04 -4.30
CA GLN A 68 -13.74 -0.09 -4.68
C GLN A 68 -13.05 -1.13 -3.79
N ARG A 69 -12.49 -2.17 -4.41
CA ARG A 69 -11.55 -3.07 -3.72
C ARG A 69 -10.18 -2.42 -3.64
N THR A 70 -9.55 -2.56 -2.49
CA THR A 70 -8.15 -2.17 -2.25
C THR A 70 -7.38 -3.37 -1.72
N ALA A 71 -6.04 -3.31 -1.78
CA ALA A 71 -5.21 -4.38 -1.27
C ALA A 71 -3.88 -3.86 -0.71
N SER A 72 -3.33 -4.62 0.23
CA SER A 72 -1.91 -4.61 0.58
C SER A 72 -1.27 -5.87 0.01
N VAL A 73 -0.11 -5.67 -0.61
CA VAL A 73 0.65 -6.72 -1.26
C VAL A 73 2.09 -6.58 -0.79
N ILE A 74 2.69 -7.70 -0.38
CA ILE A 74 4.13 -7.77 -0.12
C ILE A 74 4.72 -8.66 -1.22
N ILE A 75 5.70 -8.10 -1.92
CA ILE A 75 6.39 -8.74 -3.03
C ILE A 75 7.86 -8.82 -2.66
N ASP A 76 8.47 -10.00 -2.81
CA ASP A 76 9.90 -10.15 -2.58
C ASP A 76 10.75 -9.71 -3.79
N CYS A 77 12.07 -9.74 -3.64
CA CYS A 77 13.02 -9.37 -4.70
C CYS A 77 12.97 -10.26 -5.95
N ASN A 78 12.39 -11.46 -5.86
CA ASN A 78 12.19 -12.36 -6.99
C ASN A 78 10.85 -12.07 -7.71
N GLY A 79 10.09 -11.08 -7.25
CA GLY A 79 8.78 -10.74 -7.80
C GLY A 79 7.66 -11.67 -7.31
N THR A 80 7.90 -12.46 -6.26
CA THR A 80 6.89 -13.38 -5.71
C THR A 80 6.02 -12.66 -4.69
N ILE A 81 4.69 -12.82 -4.81
CA ILE A 81 3.74 -12.29 -3.82
C ILE A 81 3.78 -13.16 -2.56
N GLN A 82 4.35 -12.62 -1.49
CA GLN A 82 4.46 -13.28 -0.18
C GLN A 82 3.23 -13.03 0.71
N TYR A 83 2.55 -11.90 0.50
CA TYR A 83 1.32 -11.55 1.18
C TYR A 83 0.36 -10.85 0.23
N PHE A 84 -0.92 -11.20 0.28
CA PHE A 84 -1.95 -10.54 -0.50
C PHE A 84 -3.28 -10.48 0.25
N LYS A 85 -3.61 -9.29 0.76
CA LYS A 85 -4.89 -9.06 1.42
C LYS A 85 -5.73 -8.08 0.64
N LYS A 86 -6.91 -8.54 0.20
CA LYS A 86 -7.92 -7.72 -0.49
C LYS A 86 -9.03 -7.39 0.48
N THR A 87 -9.52 -6.15 0.45
CA THR A 87 -10.72 -5.76 1.20
C THR A 87 -11.51 -4.68 0.47
N THR A 88 -12.80 -4.64 0.76
CA THR A 88 -13.71 -3.53 0.43
C THR A 88 -14.00 -2.65 1.66
N ASN A 89 -13.62 -3.11 2.85
CA ASN A 89 -13.82 -2.41 4.11
C ASN A 89 -12.52 -1.73 4.55
N PRO A 90 -12.47 -0.38 4.55
CA PRO A 90 -11.27 0.34 4.88
C PRO A 90 -10.93 0.36 6.39
N LEU A 91 -11.81 -0.14 7.26
CA LEU A 91 -11.54 -0.29 8.70
C LEU A 91 -10.50 -1.37 9.00
N VAL A 92 -10.30 -2.32 8.08
CA VAL A 92 -9.32 -3.41 8.23
C VAL A 92 -7.89 -2.84 8.27
N TRP A 93 -7.64 -1.75 7.55
CA TRP A 93 -6.31 -1.14 7.38
C TRP A 93 -5.69 -0.53 8.65
N LEU A 94 -6.50 -0.22 9.68
CA LEU A 94 -6.02 0.28 10.97
C LEU A 94 -5.39 -0.82 11.83
N LYS A 95 -5.85 -2.06 11.67
CA LYS A 95 -5.27 -3.22 12.35
C LYS A 95 -4.09 -3.81 11.58
N GLU A 96 -4.07 -3.55 10.27
CA GLU A 96 -3.16 -4.19 9.33
C GLU A 96 -1.74 -3.63 9.30
N SER A 97 -1.52 -2.36 9.67
CA SER A 97 -0.16 -1.80 9.68
C SER A 97 0.79 -2.53 10.64
N ARG A 98 0.28 -3.01 11.79
CA ARG A 98 1.03 -3.87 12.71
C ARG A 98 1.17 -5.29 12.19
N GLU A 99 0.09 -5.88 11.67
CA GLU A 99 0.11 -7.22 11.07
C GLU A 99 1.13 -7.33 9.93
N VAL A 100 1.22 -6.31 9.08
CA VAL A 100 2.21 -6.22 7.99
C VAL A 100 3.62 -6.13 8.55
N LEU A 101 3.87 -5.31 9.58
CA LEU A 101 5.19 -5.21 10.22
C LEU A 101 5.59 -6.54 10.90
N GLU A 102 4.67 -7.19 11.59
CA GLU A 102 4.90 -8.49 12.22
C GLU A 102 5.18 -9.57 11.17
N PHE A 103 4.41 -9.58 10.08
CA PHE A 103 4.64 -10.48 8.95
C PHE A 103 6.03 -10.24 8.33
N ILE A 104 6.37 -8.98 8.05
CA ILE A 104 7.69 -8.56 7.55
C ILE A 104 8.82 -9.08 8.44
N ARG A 105 8.71 -8.88 9.77
CA ARG A 105 9.72 -9.35 10.73
C ARG A 105 9.81 -10.88 10.83
N SER A 106 8.73 -11.59 10.51
CA SER A 106 8.71 -13.05 10.46
C SER A 106 9.28 -13.63 9.16
N MET A 107 9.40 -12.82 8.11
CA MET A 107 10.13 -13.23 6.92
C MET A 107 11.62 -13.29 7.24
N ALA A 108 12.28 -14.41 6.96
CA ALA A 108 13.74 -14.48 7.00
C ALA A 108 14.27 -13.37 6.11
N LYS A 109 15.05 -12.44 6.70
CA LYS A 109 15.49 -11.14 6.11
C LYS A 109 15.25 -11.09 4.60
N ALA A 110 14.17 -10.42 4.22
CA ALA A 110 13.88 -10.17 2.83
C ALA A 110 15.03 -9.32 2.27
N CYS A 111 15.91 -9.98 1.51
CA CYS A 111 17.10 -9.49 0.82
C CYS A 111 17.92 -8.38 1.51
#